data_AF-A0A0H3ZYL0-F1
#
_entry.id   AF-A0A0H3ZYL0-F1
#
_cell.length_a   1.000
_cell.length_b   1.000
_cell.length_c   1.000
_cell.angle_alpha   90.00
_cell.angle_beta   90.00
_cell.angle_gamma   90.00
#
_symmetry.space_group_name_H-M   'P 1'
#
loop_
_entity.id
_entity.type
_entity.pdbx_description
1 polymer ?
#
loop_
_entity_poly.entity_id
_entity_poly.type
_entity_poly.pdbx_seq_one_letter_code
_entity_poly.pdbx_strand_id
1 'polypeptide(L)'
;MTIYLGSYCAEKVLGQCLRKKRTYCVFDSLLARIIQEQGTRDQLGLSLGTAKVPICGAITPEQMQQINFEDIDFSDFFGEMNSNTHLPSSQEIQHRLSSALGDP
;
A
#
# COMPACT_ATOMS: atom_id res chain seq x y z
N MET A 1 -0.96 7.41 -0.94
CA MET A 1 -0.04 6.87 0.08
C MET A 1 1.34 6.66 -0.56
N THR A 2 2.44 6.99 0.12
CA THR A 2 3.78 7.03 -0.51
C THR A 2 4.91 6.49 0.37
N ILE A 3 5.96 5.93 -0.24
CA ILE A 3 7.24 5.59 0.42
C ILE A 3 8.35 6.47 -0.17
N TYR A 4 9.11 7.16 0.69
CA TYR A 4 10.20 8.03 0.26
C TYR A 4 11.49 7.24 -0.01
N LEU A 5 12.08 7.44 -1.19
CA LEU A 5 13.31 6.75 -1.62
C LEU A 5 14.57 7.62 -1.51
N GLY A 6 14.42 8.85 -1.04
CA GLY A 6 15.51 9.82 -0.94
C GLY A 6 15.44 10.93 -1.98
N SER A 7 16.55 11.65 -2.07
CA SER A 7 16.67 12.80 -2.94
C SER A 7 18.05 12.86 -3.58
N TYR A 8 18.11 13.45 -4.77
CA TYR A 8 19.36 13.58 -5.52
C TYR A 8 19.45 14.93 -6.21
N CYS A 9 20.69 15.35 -6.46
CA CYS A 9 20.95 16.53 -7.26
C CYS A 9 20.67 16.22 -8.73
N ALA A 10 19.63 16.83 -9.28
CA ALA A 10 19.24 16.67 -10.68
C ALA A 10 19.94 17.67 -11.59
N GLU A 11 20.51 18.74 -11.02
CA GLU A 11 21.25 19.76 -11.75
C GLU A 11 22.38 20.31 -10.88
N LYS A 12 23.62 20.21 -11.39
CA LYS A 12 24.84 20.57 -10.69
C LYS A 12 25.67 21.49 -11.57
N VAL A 13 26.05 22.65 -11.05
CA VAL A 13 26.90 23.63 -11.74
C VAL A 13 28.00 24.07 -10.78
N LEU A 14 29.26 24.07 -11.25
CA LEU A 14 30.45 24.38 -10.44
C LEU A 14 30.52 23.60 -9.11
N GLY A 15 30.05 22.36 -9.10
CA GLY A 15 30.05 21.51 -7.89
C GLY A 15 28.92 21.79 -6.90
N GLN A 16 28.18 22.89 -7.04
CA GLN A 16 27.01 23.21 -6.23
C GLN A 16 25.74 22.59 -6.83
N CYS A 17 24.85 22.10 -5.97
CA CYS A 17 23.55 21.60 -6.41
C CYS A 17 22.56 22.74 -6.59
N LEU A 18 22.09 22.97 -7.81
CA LEU A 18 21.09 23.99 -8.11
C LEU A 18 19.67 23.45 -7.99
N ARG A 19 19.46 22.18 -8.34
CA ARG A 19 18.14 21.56 -8.30
C ARG A 19 18.18 20.17 -7.69
N LYS A 20 17.39 19.98 -6.63
CA LYS A 20 17.25 18.72 -5.92
C LYS A 20 15.89 18.10 -6.24
N LYS A 21 15.88 16.84 -6.67
CA LYS A 21 14.66 16.05 -6.85
C LYS A 21 14.48 15.12 -5.66
N ARG A 22 13.23 14.94 -5.25
CA ARG A 22 12.80 13.95 -4.26
C ARG A 22 12.00 12.87 -4.98
N THR A 23 12.19 11.62 -4.60
CA THR A 23 11.56 10.48 -5.27
C THR A 23 10.77 9.68 -4.28
N TYR A 24 9.59 9.24 -4.70
CA TYR A 24 8.64 8.48 -3.91
C TYR A 24 8.06 7.35 -4.75
N CYS A 25 7.84 6.18 -4.15
CA CYS A 25 6.89 5.21 -4.68
C CYS A 25 5.48 5.61 -4.24
N VAL A 26 4.53 5.62 -5.17
CA VAL A 26 3.14 6.01 -4.94
C VAL A 26 2.26 4.78 -5.16
N PHE A 27 1.33 4.56 -4.24
CA PHE A 27 0.42 3.41 -4.27
C PHE A 27 -1.03 3.89 -4.18
N ASP A 28 -1.93 3.14 -4.81
CA ASP A 28 -3.36 3.46 -4.94
C ASP A 28 -4.15 3.23 -3.65
N SER A 29 -3.71 2.34 -2.77
CA SER A 29 -4.38 2.04 -1.48
C SER A 29 -3.38 2.01 -0.31
N LEU A 30 -3.87 2.31 0.90
CA LEU A 30 -3.06 2.20 2.12
C LEU A 30 -2.58 0.76 2.33
N LEU A 31 -3.45 -0.20 2.05
CA LEU A 31 -3.12 -1.62 2.06
C LEU A 31 -1.92 -1.93 1.14
N ALA A 32 -1.93 -1.43 -0.10
CA ALA A 32 -0.83 -1.66 -1.04
C ALA A 32 0.48 -1.03 -0.55
N ARG A 33 0.44 0.17 0.06
CA ARG A 33 1.63 0.76 0.69
C ARG A 33 2.16 -0.14 1.81
N ILE A 34 1.29 -0.60 2.71
CA ILE A 34 1.66 -1.44 3.87
C ILE A 34 2.30 -2.75 3.40
N ILE A 35 1.70 -3.45 2.42
CA ILE A 35 2.25 -4.70 1.87
C ILE A 35 3.62 -4.46 1.23
N GLN A 36 3.77 -3.38 0.46
CA GLN A 36 5.03 -3.07 -0.21
C GLN A 36 6.14 -2.65 0.77
N GLU A 37 5.76 -1.99 1.88
CA GLU A 37 6.68 -1.59 2.92
C GLU A 37 7.07 -2.79 3.81
N GLN A 38 6.12 -3.40 4.48
CA GLN A 38 6.40 -4.40 5.51
C GLN A 38 6.61 -5.80 4.93
N GLY A 39 5.86 -6.18 3.89
CA GLY A 39 6.02 -7.47 3.24
C GLY A 39 7.20 -7.48 2.27
N THR A 40 7.11 -6.70 1.20
CA THR A 40 8.08 -6.72 0.11
C THR A 40 9.47 -6.23 0.55
N ARG A 41 9.55 -5.06 1.20
CA ARG A 41 10.84 -4.48 1.60
C ARG A 41 11.38 -5.12 2.88
N ASP A 42 10.58 -5.21 3.93
CA ASP A 42 11.09 -5.59 5.25
C ASP A 42 11.21 -7.12 5.43
N GLN A 43 10.24 -7.93 4.97
CA GLN A 43 10.32 -9.40 5.04
C GLN A 43 11.12 -10.03 3.89
N LEU A 44 10.79 -9.69 2.62
CA LEU A 44 11.45 -10.30 1.46
C LEU A 44 12.79 -9.64 1.10
N GLY A 45 13.12 -8.50 1.69
CA GLY A 45 14.36 -7.77 1.41
C GLY A 45 14.41 -7.16 0.00
N LEU A 46 13.27 -7.04 -0.69
CA LEU A 46 13.21 -6.51 -2.05
C LEU A 46 13.29 -4.98 -2.01
N SER A 47 14.36 -4.44 -2.59
CA SER A 47 14.61 -3.00 -2.62
C SER A 47 13.64 -2.28 -3.56
N LEU A 48 13.14 -1.12 -3.10
CA LEU A 48 12.41 -0.16 -3.94
C LEU A 48 13.34 0.69 -4.82
N GLY A 49 14.61 0.31 -4.94
CA GLY A 49 15.63 1.03 -5.68
C GLY A 49 16.16 2.25 -4.94
N THR A 50 16.64 3.23 -5.71
CA THR A 50 17.19 4.49 -5.18
C THR A 50 16.38 5.67 -5.69
N ALA A 51 16.61 6.86 -5.13
CA ALA A 51 15.97 8.07 -5.63
C ALA A 51 16.21 8.33 -7.15
N LYS A 52 17.36 7.91 -7.70
CA LYS A 52 17.67 8.06 -9.15
C LYS A 52 17.10 6.93 -10.01
N VAL A 53 17.00 5.73 -9.45
CA VAL A 53 16.57 4.51 -10.14
C VAL A 53 15.54 3.80 -9.24
N PRO A 54 14.30 4.31 -9.19
CA PRO A 54 13.26 3.73 -8.36
C PRO A 54 12.73 2.43 -8.97
N ILE A 55 12.36 1.48 -8.12
CA ILE A 55 11.75 0.19 -8.46
C ILE A 55 10.45 0.09 -7.66
N CYS A 56 9.40 0.74 -8.16
CA CYS A 56 8.09 0.80 -7.49
C CYS A 56 7.08 -0.18 -8.10
N GLY A 57 7.57 -1.30 -8.63
CA GLY A 57 6.74 -2.29 -9.34
C GLY A 57 5.86 -3.12 -8.43
N ALA A 58 4.89 -3.82 -9.02
CA ALA A 58 4.07 -4.81 -8.32
C ALA A 58 4.92 -6.00 -7.86
N ILE A 59 4.50 -6.62 -6.75
CA ILE A 59 4.99 -7.92 -6.29
C ILE A 59 4.35 -9.04 -7.13
N THR A 60 5.08 -10.11 -7.44
CA THR A 60 4.50 -11.26 -8.13
C THR A 60 3.66 -12.12 -7.18
N PRO A 61 2.73 -12.96 -7.68
CA PRO A 61 2.00 -13.89 -6.84
C PRO A 61 2.90 -14.81 -6.01
N GLU A 62 4.01 -15.29 -6.59
CA GLU A 62 4.96 -16.19 -5.92
C GLU A 62 5.70 -15.48 -4.78
N GLN A 63 6.10 -14.23 -4.99
CA GLN A 63 6.69 -13.41 -3.93
C GLN A 63 5.66 -13.10 -2.84
N MET A 64 4.41 -12.81 -3.21
CA MET A 64 3.34 -12.54 -2.25
C MET A 64 3.07 -13.72 -1.33
N GLN A 65 3.15 -14.96 -1.85
CA GLN A 65 3.00 -16.18 -1.05
C GLN A 65 4.11 -16.38 -0.01
N GLN A 66 5.26 -15.72 -0.17
CA GLN A 66 6.37 -15.80 0.78
C GLN A 66 6.23 -14.82 1.96
N ILE A 67 5.26 -13.91 1.89
CA ILE A 67 4.99 -12.94 2.95
C ILE A 67 4.22 -13.62 4.08
N ASN A 68 4.70 -13.48 5.31
CA ASN A 68 3.90 -13.77 6.49
C ASN A 68 3.00 -12.58 6.80
N PHE A 69 1.71 -12.71 6.46
CA PHE A 69 0.72 -11.67 6.71
C PHE A 69 0.38 -11.50 8.20
N GLU A 70 0.71 -12.46 9.06
CA GLU A 70 0.54 -12.32 10.52
C GLU A 70 1.52 -11.31 11.12
N ASP A 71 2.69 -11.11 10.48
CA ASP A 71 3.73 -10.19 10.94
C ASP A 71 3.58 -8.77 10.37
N ILE A 72 2.53 -8.52 9.57
CA ILE A 72 2.25 -7.19 9.03
C ILE A 72 1.28 -6.44 9.94
N ASP A 73 1.65 -5.21 10.31
CA ASP A 73 0.77 -4.30 11.03
C ASP A 73 -0.25 -3.65 10.09
N PHE A 74 -1.50 -4.10 10.19
CA PHE A 74 -2.64 -3.58 9.46
C PHE A 74 -3.51 -2.62 10.28
N SER A 75 -3.09 -2.20 11.48
CA SER A 75 -3.90 -1.34 12.37
C SER A 75 -4.40 -0.06 11.69
N ASP A 76 -3.51 0.65 11.00
CA ASP A 76 -3.85 1.85 10.22
C ASP A 76 -4.88 1.55 9.12
N PHE A 77 -4.72 0.43 8.41
CA PHE A 77 -5.64 0.02 7.36
C PHE A 77 -7.02 -0.33 7.89
N PHE A 78 -7.10 -1.06 9.01
CA PHE A 78 -8.38 -1.34 9.67
C PHE A 78 -9.03 -0.07 10.22
N GLY A 79 -8.24 0.88 10.71
CA GLY A 79 -8.75 2.20 11.10
C GLY A 79 -9.40 2.94 9.93
N GLU A 80 -8.72 3.00 8.79
CA GLU A 80 -9.26 3.60 7.56
C GLU A 80 -10.51 2.84 7.07
N MET A 81 -10.45 1.52 7.00
CA MET A 81 -11.57 0.68 6.57
C MET A 81 -12.81 0.93 7.45
N ASN A 82 -12.68 0.87 8.77
CA ASN A 82 -13.81 1.05 9.68
C ASN A 82 -14.41 2.45 9.60
N SER A 83 -13.58 3.47 9.35
CA SER A 83 -14.07 4.85 9.18
C SER A 83 -14.85 5.06 7.87
N ASN A 84 -14.53 4.28 6.84
CA ASN A 84 -15.14 4.38 5.52
C ASN A 84 -16.19 3.28 5.23
N THR A 85 -16.41 2.37 6.18
CA THR A 85 -17.37 1.27 6.02
C THR A 85 -18.71 1.62 6.66
N HIS A 86 -19.74 1.71 5.84
CA HIS A 86 -21.13 1.75 6.31
C HIS A 86 -21.66 0.32 6.40
N LEU A 87 -21.69 -0.21 7.63
CA LEU A 87 -22.28 -1.53 7.85
C LEU A 87 -23.81 -1.45 7.63
N PRO A 88 -24.39 -2.41 6.90
CA PRO A 88 -25.83 -2.48 6.72
C PRO A 88 -26.51 -2.68 8.09
N SER A 89 -27.66 -2.06 8.27
CA SER A 89 -28.46 -2.27 9.48
C SER A 89 -28.95 -3.72 9.55
N SER A 90 -29.30 -4.20 10.74
CA SER A 90 -29.88 -5.54 10.88
C SER A 90 -31.16 -5.72 10.06
N GLN A 91 -31.92 -4.64 9.82
CA GLN A 91 -33.12 -4.64 8.99
C GLN A 91 -32.77 -4.82 7.51
N GLU A 92 -31.74 -4.12 7.01
CA GLU A 92 -31.21 -4.30 5.65
C GLU A 92 -30.72 -5.74 5.44
N ILE A 93 -30.02 -6.30 6.43
CA ILE A 93 -29.56 -7.69 6.39
C ILE A 93 -30.75 -8.67 6.34
N GLN A 94 -31.78 -8.47 7.18
CA GLN A 94 -32.98 -9.30 7.17
C GLN A 94 -33.72 -9.23 5.82
N HIS A 95 -33.87 -8.03 5.27
CA HIS A 95 -34.52 -7.82 3.97
C HIS A 95 -33.76 -8.50 2.83
N ARG A 96 -32.42 -8.44 2.83
CA ARG A 96 -31.59 -9.15 1.85
C ARG A 96 -31.77 -10.66 1.96
N LEU A 97 -31.78 -11.20 3.18
CA LEU A 97 -31.99 -12.63 3.42
C LEU A 97 -33.38 -13.08 2.94
N SER A 98 -34.45 -12.36 3.27
CA SER A 98 -35.80 -12.70 2.80
C SER A 98 -35.92 -12.61 1.27
N SER A 99 -35.31 -11.60 0.65
CA SER A 99 -35.31 -11.47 -0.81
C SER A 99 -34.52 -12.56 -1.54
N ALA A 100 -33.46 -13.10 -0.93
CA ALA A 100 -32.58 -14.10 -1.53
C ALA A 100 -33.10 -15.54 -1.35
N LEU A 101 -33.77 -15.80 -0.23
CA LEU A 101 -34.39 -17.11 0.03
C LEU A 101 -35.68 -17.30 -0.76
N GLY A 102 -36.28 -16.21 -1.26
CA GLY A 102 -37.64 -16.20 -1.75
C GLY A 102 -38.60 -16.43 -0.57
N ASP A 103 -39.64 -15.61 -0.44
CA ASP A 103 -40.73 -16.00 0.46
C ASP A 103 -41.26 -17.39 0.03
N PRO A 104 -41.64 -18.27 0.98
CA PRO A 104 -42.44 -19.44 0.64
C PRO A 104 -43.77 -19.08 -0.04
#